data_AF-A0A6V8DUB8-F1
#
_entry.id   AF-A0A6V8DUB8-F1
#
_cell.length_a   1.000
_cell.length_b   1.000
_cell.length_c   1.000
_cell.angle_alpha   90.00
_cell.angle_beta   90.00
_cell.angle_gamma   90.00
#
_symmetry.space_group_name_H-M   'P 1'
#
loop_
_entity.id
_entity.type
_entity.pdbx_description
1 polymer ?
#
loop_
_entity_poly.entity_id
_entity_poly.type
_entity_poly.pdbx_seq_one_letter_code
_entity_poly.pdbx_strand_id
1 'polypeptide(L)'
;MDPQSIGMLAVFGGGFTIGLWYIVARNDTKLNMRQGMSPEGLRYNSGQPGFGNAKQQLNAKLAIVEERRRARELARGRLAQLEAEQNVKKQAAERAARDTAEQAREAERLRLAAIAEAQAEAEAQAQQAEEDAERRRREREEARLAEARNAQLAELEAQRQDELAAAEAARLAEIEAAREAEAIQSKQAAKAAMKELKERLEREGARSSDVQVSLMWNNFNDLDLHIVCPSGERIHGGNKISKCGGELDVDANVRPESKKPVENVYWPEGTAPAGQYQVYVHHYKKHKKRRSKDPTKFQLIVNSVGDVMEYKAALTHGDPIMLVATFEVPSMAERRRAKKELEDRLAALERGEDPEAMADLAPEEASMTTTETEGLIDELNERLEREGADSTFDGADGSDLPSAPDLDELSGN
;
A
#
# COMPACT_ATOMS: atom_id res chain seq x y z
N MET A 1 -19.88 -40.84 -22.33
CA MET A 1 -19.76 -41.91 -23.34
C MET A 1 -20.74 -41.58 -24.45
N ASP A 2 -20.20 -41.29 -25.63
CA ASP A 2 -20.93 -40.75 -26.78
C ASP A 2 -21.68 -41.87 -27.53
N PRO A 3 -22.93 -41.65 -27.98
CA PRO A 3 -23.69 -42.64 -28.76
C PRO A 3 -23.09 -42.93 -30.16
N GLN A 4 -22.05 -42.20 -30.57
CA GLN A 4 -21.27 -42.45 -31.79
C GLN A 4 -20.23 -43.59 -31.62
N SER A 5 -19.84 -43.93 -30.37
CA SER A 5 -18.82 -44.95 -30.09
C SER A 5 -19.35 -46.38 -30.10
N ILE A 6 -20.66 -46.57 -29.87
CA ILE A 6 -21.31 -47.89 -29.79
C ILE A 6 -21.64 -48.43 -31.20
N GLY A 7 -21.90 -47.56 -32.17
CA GLY A 7 -22.18 -47.96 -33.55
C GLY A 7 -20.96 -48.50 -34.31
N MET A 8 -19.75 -48.07 -33.94
CA MET A 8 -18.51 -48.49 -34.64
C MET A 8 -18.00 -49.87 -34.19
N LEU A 9 -18.39 -50.35 -33.00
CA LEU A 9 -18.04 -51.68 -32.50
C LEU A 9 -18.87 -52.81 -33.16
N ALA A 10 -20.07 -52.50 -33.66
CA ALA A 10 -20.95 -53.47 -34.31
C ALA A 10 -20.57 -53.78 -35.77
N VAL A 11 -19.81 -52.91 -36.43
CA VAL A 11 -19.45 -53.06 -37.86
C VAL A 11 -18.21 -53.95 -38.05
N PHE A 12 -17.29 -54.01 -37.09
CA PHE A 12 -16.07 -54.84 -37.21
C PHE A 12 -16.24 -56.29 -36.71
N GLY A 13 -17.28 -56.60 -35.92
CA GLY A 13 -17.55 -57.96 -35.45
C GLY A 13 -18.24 -58.89 -36.47
N GLY A 14 -18.96 -58.33 -37.46
CA GLY A 14 -19.77 -59.10 -38.42
C GLY A 14 -18.99 -59.69 -39.60
N GLY A 15 -17.82 -59.15 -39.94
CA GLY A 15 -17.04 -59.59 -41.11
C GLY A 15 -16.30 -60.93 -40.91
N PHE A 16 -15.91 -61.23 -39.67
CA PHE A 16 -15.10 -62.41 -39.35
C PHE A 16 -15.91 -63.72 -39.39
N THR A 17 -17.20 -63.68 -39.04
CA THR A 17 -18.09 -64.86 -39.03
C THR A 17 -18.56 -65.25 -40.43
N ILE A 18 -18.72 -64.27 -41.34
CA ILE A 18 -19.07 -64.50 -42.75
C ILE A 18 -17.89 -65.14 -43.51
N GLY A 19 -16.65 -64.74 -43.21
CA GLY A 19 -15.45 -65.33 -43.81
C GLY A 19 -15.24 -66.80 -43.43
N LEU A 20 -15.54 -67.17 -42.19
CA LEU A 20 -15.42 -68.55 -41.70
C LEU A 20 -16.50 -69.49 -42.29
N TRP A 21 -17.69 -68.97 -42.59
CA TRP A 21 -18.75 -69.71 -43.29
C TRP A 21 -18.41 -69.99 -44.77
N TYR A 22 -17.74 -69.06 -45.44
CA TYR A 22 -17.36 -69.20 -46.86
C TYR A 22 -16.25 -70.25 -47.10
N ILE A 23 -15.38 -70.49 -46.11
CA ILE A 23 -14.29 -71.49 -46.21
C ILE A 23 -14.83 -72.93 -46.02
N VAL A 24 -15.86 -73.13 -45.21
CA VAL A 24 -16.48 -74.46 -45.00
C VAL A 24 -17.41 -74.84 -46.16
N ALA A 25 -18.00 -73.87 -46.85
CA ALA A 25 -18.98 -74.12 -47.92
C ALA A 25 -18.36 -74.47 -49.30
N ARG A 26 -17.03 -74.50 -49.44
CA ARG A 26 -16.37 -74.74 -50.74
C ARG A 26 -15.59 -76.07 -50.75
N ASN A 27 -16.33 -77.16 -50.91
CA ASN A 27 -15.78 -78.48 -51.23
C ASN A 27 -15.63 -78.63 -52.75
N ASP A 28 -14.41 -78.56 -53.27
CA ASP A 28 -14.05 -79.12 -54.58
C ASP A 28 -12.54 -79.36 -54.68
N THR A 29 -12.08 -80.56 -54.28
CA THR A 29 -10.77 -81.10 -54.64
C THR A 29 -10.91 -82.57 -55.01
N LYS A 30 -11.03 -82.83 -56.32
CA LYS A 30 -11.02 -84.18 -56.92
C LYS A 30 -9.58 -84.53 -57.29
N LEU A 31 -8.96 -85.44 -56.53
CA LEU A 31 -7.68 -86.08 -56.86
C LEU A 31 -7.93 -87.34 -57.69
N ASN A 32 -7.60 -87.30 -58.98
CA ASN A 32 -7.64 -88.44 -59.89
C ASN A 32 -6.31 -89.21 -59.87
N MET A 33 -6.33 -90.45 -59.39
CA MET A 33 -5.27 -91.45 -59.58
C MET A 33 -5.56 -92.29 -60.83
N ARG A 34 -4.55 -92.51 -61.69
CA ARG A 34 -4.68 -93.19 -62.99
C ARG A 34 -3.93 -94.54 -63.04
N GLN A 35 -4.73 -95.63 -63.07
CA GLN A 35 -4.75 -96.83 -63.92
C GLN A 35 -3.48 -97.64 -64.34
N GLY A 36 -3.59 -98.98 -64.20
CA GLY A 36 -2.86 -100.07 -64.90
C GLY A 36 -2.48 -101.20 -63.92
N MET A 37 -2.69 -102.52 -64.12
CA MET A 37 -2.83 -103.38 -65.30
C MET A 37 -3.32 -104.79 -64.84
N SER A 38 -4.10 -105.51 -65.64
CA SER A 38 -4.56 -106.90 -65.43
C SER A 38 -3.72 -107.93 -66.23
N PRO A 39 -3.59 -109.19 -65.79
CA PRO A 39 -3.04 -110.26 -66.63
C PRO A 39 -3.99 -111.47 -66.78
N GLU A 40 -4.29 -111.84 -68.02
CA GLU A 40 -5.05 -113.02 -68.43
C GLU A 40 -4.34 -113.53 -69.70
N GLY A 41 -3.94 -114.78 -69.91
CA GLY A 41 -4.41 -116.06 -69.38
C GLY A 41 -4.63 -117.00 -70.58
N LEU A 42 -3.55 -117.50 -71.20
CA LEU A 42 -3.60 -118.41 -72.36
C LEU A 42 -3.76 -119.87 -71.93
N ARG A 43 -4.75 -120.58 -72.50
CA ARG A 43 -4.77 -122.05 -72.58
C ARG A 43 -5.09 -122.49 -74.01
N TYR A 44 -4.24 -123.36 -74.54
CA TYR A 44 -4.51 -124.19 -75.71
C TYR A 44 -4.65 -125.65 -75.24
N ASN A 45 -5.62 -126.37 -75.81
CA ASN A 45 -5.80 -127.81 -75.64
C ASN A 45 -5.31 -128.57 -76.90
N SER A 46 -4.92 -129.82 -76.67
CA SER A 46 -4.08 -130.74 -77.47
C SER A 46 -4.81 -131.61 -78.52
N GLY A 47 -4.06 -132.13 -79.50
CA GLY A 47 -4.54 -133.22 -80.38
C GLY A 47 -3.67 -133.71 -81.56
N GLN A 48 -2.37 -134.03 -81.36
CA GLN A 48 -1.49 -134.98 -82.11
C GLN A 48 -1.29 -134.95 -83.67
N PRO A 49 -0.24 -135.59 -84.27
CA PRO A 49 1.11 -135.95 -83.76
C PRO A 49 2.30 -135.61 -84.73
N GLY A 50 3.53 -135.53 -84.18
CA GLY A 50 4.80 -135.70 -84.93
C GLY A 50 5.93 -134.70 -84.59
N PHE A 51 7.17 -135.19 -84.46
CA PHE A 51 8.47 -134.47 -84.31
C PHE A 51 8.99 -134.17 -82.88
N GLY A 52 9.47 -135.21 -82.21
CA GLY A 52 9.94 -135.20 -80.82
C GLY A 52 11.44 -134.97 -80.53
N ASN A 53 12.28 -134.48 -81.45
CA ASN A 53 13.72 -134.29 -81.15
C ASN A 53 14.29 -132.86 -81.37
N ALA A 54 13.48 -131.90 -81.82
CA ALA A 54 13.92 -130.50 -82.01
C ALA A 54 13.44 -129.52 -80.91
N LYS A 55 12.45 -129.92 -80.08
CA LYS A 55 11.76 -129.01 -79.14
C LYS A 55 12.45 -128.89 -77.76
N GLN A 56 13.22 -129.90 -77.36
CA GLN A 56 13.94 -129.88 -76.07
C GLN A 56 15.16 -128.93 -76.08
N GLN A 57 15.81 -128.73 -77.24
CA GLN A 57 16.95 -127.81 -77.34
C GLN A 57 16.54 -126.32 -77.40
N LEU A 58 15.30 -126.02 -77.81
CA LEU A 58 14.77 -124.64 -77.81
C LEU A 58 14.30 -124.18 -76.42
N ASN A 59 13.63 -125.04 -75.66
CA ASN A 59 13.14 -124.68 -74.31
C ASN A 59 14.28 -124.48 -73.30
N ALA A 60 15.36 -125.28 -73.38
CA ALA A 60 16.53 -125.10 -72.50
C ALA A 60 17.27 -123.79 -72.78
N LYS A 61 17.34 -123.35 -74.05
CA LYS A 61 17.96 -122.07 -74.42
C LYS A 61 17.09 -120.86 -74.06
N LEU A 62 15.77 -121.00 -74.02
CA LEU A 62 14.87 -119.92 -73.63
C LEU A 62 14.95 -119.60 -72.12
N ALA A 63 15.00 -120.62 -71.25
CA ALA A 63 15.08 -120.43 -69.80
C ALA A 63 16.36 -119.69 -69.36
N ILE A 64 17.51 -120.03 -69.95
CA ILE A 64 18.78 -119.34 -69.67
C ILE A 64 18.72 -117.87 -70.09
N VAL A 65 18.03 -117.54 -71.18
CA VAL A 65 17.89 -116.16 -71.66
C VAL A 65 16.91 -115.36 -70.78
N GLU A 66 15.82 -115.97 -70.33
CA GLU A 66 14.85 -115.33 -69.41
C GLU A 66 15.46 -115.06 -68.03
N GLU A 67 16.24 -115.99 -67.48
CA GLU A 67 16.92 -115.80 -66.20
C GLU A 67 17.99 -114.69 -66.28
N ARG A 68 18.76 -114.66 -67.37
CA ARG A 68 19.72 -113.56 -67.63
C ARG A 68 19.03 -112.21 -67.80
N ARG A 69 17.81 -112.19 -68.34
CA ARG A 69 17.02 -110.96 -68.51
C ARG A 69 16.50 -110.45 -67.17
N ARG A 70 15.91 -111.31 -66.33
CA ARG A 70 15.43 -110.93 -64.98
C ARG A 70 16.55 -110.47 -64.07
N ALA A 71 17.71 -111.12 -64.10
CA ALA A 71 18.88 -110.71 -63.32
C ALA A 71 19.39 -109.32 -63.74
N ARG A 72 19.42 -109.01 -65.04
CA ARG A 72 19.78 -107.67 -65.55
C ARG A 72 18.72 -106.62 -65.20
N GLU A 73 17.44 -106.96 -65.24
CA GLU A 73 16.36 -106.02 -64.90
C GLU A 73 16.34 -105.70 -63.40
N LEU A 74 16.58 -106.68 -62.51
CA LEU A 74 16.72 -106.44 -61.07
C LEU A 74 17.98 -105.62 -60.72
N ALA A 75 19.11 -105.91 -61.38
CA ALA A 75 20.33 -105.13 -61.21
C ALA A 75 20.16 -103.67 -61.70
N ARG A 76 19.49 -103.48 -62.86
CA ARG A 76 19.13 -102.14 -63.36
C ARG A 76 18.13 -101.43 -62.45
N GLY A 77 17.15 -102.13 -61.89
CA GLY A 77 16.19 -101.56 -60.94
C GLY A 77 16.85 -101.07 -59.65
N ARG A 78 17.79 -101.83 -59.08
CA ARG A 78 18.56 -101.42 -57.89
C ARG A 78 19.51 -100.25 -58.17
N LEU A 79 20.19 -100.25 -59.32
CA LEU A 79 21.02 -99.11 -59.74
C LEU A 79 20.17 -97.85 -59.91
N ALA A 80 19.02 -97.95 -60.57
CA ALA A 80 18.09 -96.84 -60.74
C ALA A 80 17.51 -96.32 -59.42
N GLN A 81 17.25 -97.19 -58.44
CA GLN A 81 16.82 -96.77 -57.10
C GLN A 81 17.93 -96.02 -56.34
N LEU A 82 19.16 -96.52 -56.38
CA LEU A 82 20.30 -95.84 -55.73
C LEU A 82 20.60 -94.49 -56.40
N GLU A 83 20.53 -94.41 -57.72
CA GLU A 83 20.66 -93.15 -58.46
C GLU A 83 19.51 -92.19 -58.13
N ALA A 84 18.27 -92.68 -58.01
CA ALA A 84 17.13 -91.87 -57.59
C ALA A 84 17.30 -91.35 -56.15
N GLU A 85 17.74 -92.19 -55.21
CA GLU A 85 18.01 -91.78 -53.83
C GLU A 85 19.16 -90.76 -53.75
N GLN A 86 20.24 -90.95 -54.51
CA GLN A 86 21.33 -89.99 -54.58
C GLN A 86 20.88 -88.66 -55.21
N ASN A 87 20.07 -88.71 -56.26
CA ASN A 87 19.52 -87.51 -56.88
C ASN A 87 18.56 -86.77 -55.94
N VAL A 88 17.73 -87.49 -55.17
CA VAL A 88 16.86 -86.90 -54.15
C VAL A 88 17.69 -86.28 -53.02
N LYS A 89 18.73 -86.96 -52.53
CA LYS A 89 19.63 -86.42 -51.50
C LYS A 89 20.40 -85.19 -51.99
N LYS A 90 20.88 -85.21 -53.24
CA LYS A 90 21.58 -84.07 -53.85
C LYS A 90 20.63 -82.88 -54.04
N GLN A 91 19.42 -83.12 -54.53
CA GLN A 91 18.40 -82.08 -54.67
C GLN A 91 17.97 -81.52 -53.29
N ALA A 92 17.86 -82.37 -52.27
CA ALA A 92 17.57 -81.94 -50.91
C ALA A 92 18.71 -81.10 -50.32
N ALA A 93 19.97 -81.48 -50.54
CA ALA A 93 21.14 -80.72 -50.11
C ALA A 93 21.29 -79.38 -50.85
N GLU A 94 21.03 -79.35 -52.16
CA GLU A 94 21.05 -78.11 -52.95
C GLU A 94 19.92 -77.16 -52.55
N ARG A 95 18.72 -77.68 -52.22
CA ARG A 95 17.62 -76.87 -51.67
C ARG A 95 18.00 -76.31 -50.30
N ALA A 96 18.47 -77.15 -49.38
CA ALA A 96 18.90 -76.70 -48.06
C ALA A 96 20.02 -75.65 -48.13
N ALA A 97 20.98 -75.78 -49.06
CA ALA A 97 22.04 -74.80 -49.28
C ALA A 97 21.53 -73.48 -49.89
N ARG A 98 20.50 -73.53 -50.74
CA ARG A 98 19.84 -72.32 -51.26
C ARG A 98 19.06 -71.62 -50.17
N ASP A 99 18.32 -72.38 -49.35
CA ASP A 99 17.52 -71.85 -48.25
C ASP A 99 18.42 -71.18 -47.20
N THR A 100 19.57 -71.78 -46.83
CA THR A 100 20.52 -71.16 -45.89
C THR A 100 21.20 -69.93 -46.47
N ALA A 101 21.53 -69.93 -47.77
CA ALA A 101 22.10 -68.75 -48.44
C ALA A 101 21.08 -67.61 -48.56
N GLU A 102 19.80 -67.93 -48.79
CA GLU A 102 18.70 -66.96 -48.81
C GLU A 102 18.49 -66.37 -47.41
N GLN A 103 18.46 -67.20 -46.38
CA GLN A 103 18.39 -66.75 -44.98
C GLN A 103 19.58 -65.87 -44.58
N ALA A 104 20.80 -66.19 -45.02
CA ALA A 104 21.98 -65.38 -44.74
C ALA A 104 21.91 -63.99 -45.41
N ARG A 105 21.43 -63.94 -46.66
CA ARG A 105 21.20 -62.67 -47.37
C ARG A 105 20.08 -61.84 -46.75
N GLU A 106 19.01 -62.50 -46.32
CA GLU A 106 17.91 -61.84 -45.62
C GLU A 106 18.38 -61.27 -44.27
N ALA A 107 19.15 -62.03 -43.50
CA ALA A 107 19.75 -61.56 -42.25
C ALA A 107 20.70 -60.38 -42.45
N GLU A 108 21.54 -60.41 -43.50
CA GLU A 108 22.41 -59.28 -43.85
C GLU A 108 21.60 -58.04 -44.25
N ARG A 109 20.54 -58.21 -45.05
CA ARG A 109 19.63 -57.12 -45.43
C ARG A 109 18.94 -56.50 -44.23
N LEU A 110 18.46 -57.32 -43.30
CA LEU A 110 17.86 -56.85 -42.04
C LEU A 110 18.86 -56.11 -41.16
N ARG A 111 20.11 -56.60 -41.08
CA ARG A 111 21.17 -55.94 -40.32
C ARG A 111 21.52 -54.57 -40.91
N LEU A 112 21.64 -54.47 -42.23
CA LEU A 112 21.90 -53.20 -42.92
C LEU A 112 20.72 -52.24 -42.78
N ALA A 113 19.49 -52.74 -42.87
CA ALA A 113 18.29 -51.94 -42.62
C ALA A 113 18.24 -51.40 -41.18
N ALA A 114 18.55 -52.23 -40.18
CA ALA A 114 18.60 -51.81 -38.78
C ALA A 114 19.69 -50.77 -38.51
N ILE A 115 20.86 -50.87 -39.15
CA ILE A 115 21.92 -49.86 -39.04
C ILE A 115 21.46 -48.54 -39.70
N ALA A 116 20.86 -48.61 -40.88
CA ALA A 116 20.36 -47.43 -41.58
C ALA A 116 19.23 -46.73 -40.79
N GLU A 117 18.34 -47.49 -40.16
CA GLU A 117 17.29 -46.97 -39.28
C GLU A 117 17.89 -46.30 -38.04
N ALA A 118 18.83 -46.96 -37.36
CA ALA A 118 19.53 -46.38 -36.20
C ALA A 118 20.31 -45.09 -36.56
N GLN A 119 20.91 -45.03 -37.75
CA GLN A 119 21.58 -43.82 -38.24
C GLN A 119 20.58 -42.70 -38.52
N ALA A 120 19.46 -43.00 -39.18
CA ALA A 120 18.40 -42.04 -39.46
C ALA A 120 17.77 -41.49 -38.18
N GLU A 121 17.54 -42.34 -37.17
CA GLU A 121 17.07 -41.92 -35.84
C GLU A 121 18.09 -41.01 -35.14
N ALA A 122 19.38 -41.36 -35.17
CA ALA A 122 20.44 -40.54 -34.58
C ALA A 122 20.57 -39.17 -35.26
N GLU A 123 20.48 -39.11 -36.59
CA GLU A 123 20.48 -37.86 -37.36
C GLU A 123 19.24 -37.01 -37.05
N ALA A 124 18.06 -37.61 -36.96
CA ALA A 124 16.83 -36.90 -36.60
C ALA A 124 16.89 -36.34 -35.16
N GLN A 125 17.44 -37.12 -34.21
CA GLN A 125 17.67 -36.64 -32.84
C GLN A 125 18.70 -35.51 -32.79
N ALA A 126 19.77 -35.58 -33.58
CA ALA A 126 20.77 -34.52 -33.65
C ALA A 126 20.18 -33.22 -34.22
N GLN A 127 19.36 -33.31 -35.27
CA GLN A 127 18.65 -32.17 -35.86
C GLN A 127 17.68 -31.53 -34.85
N GLN A 128 16.87 -32.35 -34.16
CA GLN A 128 15.98 -31.85 -33.12
C GLN A 128 16.74 -31.17 -31.96
N ALA A 129 17.86 -31.76 -31.53
CA ALA A 129 18.69 -31.17 -30.49
C ALA A 129 19.32 -29.84 -30.92
N GLU A 130 19.72 -29.71 -32.18
CA GLU A 130 20.25 -28.46 -32.75
C GLU A 130 19.16 -27.38 -32.84
N GLU A 131 17.97 -27.72 -33.36
CA GLU A 131 16.82 -26.81 -33.43
C GLU A 131 16.38 -26.34 -32.05
N ASP A 132 16.32 -27.24 -31.05
CA ASP A 132 16.02 -26.90 -29.66
C ASP A 132 17.10 -26.01 -29.05
N ALA A 133 18.38 -26.27 -29.35
CA ALA A 133 19.48 -25.42 -28.89
C ALA A 133 19.43 -24.02 -29.53
N GLU A 134 19.07 -23.93 -30.81
CA GLU A 134 18.88 -22.65 -31.49
C GLU A 134 17.68 -21.89 -30.93
N ARG A 135 16.54 -22.56 -30.73
CA ARG A 135 15.34 -21.97 -30.10
C ARG A 135 15.68 -21.39 -28.73
N ARG A 136 16.36 -22.17 -27.88
CA ARG A 136 16.82 -21.69 -26.55
C ARG A 136 17.77 -20.51 -26.64
N ARG A 137 18.63 -20.44 -27.67
CA ARG A 137 19.52 -19.28 -27.89
C ARG A 137 18.71 -18.02 -28.23
N ARG A 138 17.74 -18.14 -29.15
CA ARG A 138 16.84 -17.04 -29.54
C ARG A 138 16.01 -16.55 -28.35
N GLU A 139 15.40 -17.46 -27.60
CA GLU A 139 14.63 -17.13 -26.39
C GLU A 139 15.47 -16.39 -25.33
N ARG A 140 16.73 -16.81 -25.11
CA ARG A 140 17.65 -16.13 -24.18
C ARG A 140 18.03 -14.73 -24.67
N GLU A 141 18.25 -14.56 -25.97
CA GLU A 141 18.57 -13.26 -26.55
C GLU A 141 17.38 -12.31 -26.46
N GLU A 142 16.17 -12.79 -26.80
CA GLU A 142 14.93 -12.04 -26.65
C GLU A 142 14.68 -11.66 -25.18
N ALA A 143 14.88 -12.58 -24.23
CA ALA A 143 14.75 -12.30 -22.81
C ALA A 143 15.75 -11.22 -22.35
N ARG A 144 17.00 -11.27 -22.81
CA ARG A 144 18.01 -10.24 -22.51
C ARG A 144 17.63 -8.88 -23.09
N LEU A 145 17.10 -8.84 -24.31
CA LEU A 145 16.63 -7.60 -24.94
C LEU A 145 15.39 -7.03 -24.24
N ALA A 146 14.47 -7.90 -23.81
CA ALA A 146 13.29 -7.51 -23.03
C ALA A 146 13.69 -6.95 -21.66
N GLU A 147 14.62 -7.59 -20.96
CA GLU A 147 15.17 -7.11 -19.69
C GLU A 147 15.86 -5.74 -19.86
N ALA A 148 16.71 -5.58 -20.88
CA ALA A 148 17.36 -4.30 -21.17
C ALA A 148 16.35 -3.18 -21.48
N ARG A 149 15.28 -3.48 -22.23
CA ARG A 149 14.20 -2.53 -22.50
C ARG A 149 13.44 -2.16 -21.23
N ASN A 150 13.12 -3.13 -20.39
CA ASN A 150 12.42 -2.89 -19.13
C ASN A 150 13.28 -2.05 -18.18
N ALA A 151 14.59 -2.28 -18.12
CA ALA A 151 15.52 -1.47 -17.35
C ALA A 151 15.55 -0.01 -17.84
N GLN A 152 15.59 0.20 -19.16
CA GLN A 152 15.53 1.55 -19.74
C GLN A 152 14.21 2.28 -19.43
N LEU A 153 13.08 1.56 -19.47
CA LEU A 153 11.78 2.13 -19.10
C LEU A 153 11.73 2.49 -17.61
N ALA A 154 12.26 1.62 -16.73
CA ALA A 154 12.33 1.88 -15.30
C ALA A 154 13.21 3.10 -14.98
N GLU A 155 14.33 3.27 -15.69
CA GLU A 155 15.20 4.46 -15.54
C GLU A 155 14.47 5.74 -15.97
N LEU A 156 13.76 5.71 -17.11
CA LEU A 156 12.96 6.86 -17.57
C LEU A 156 11.82 7.19 -16.60
N GLU A 157 11.15 6.18 -16.06
CA GLU A 157 10.10 6.35 -15.06
C GLU A 157 10.66 6.96 -13.76
N ALA A 158 11.85 6.52 -13.32
CA ALA A 158 12.53 7.10 -12.16
C ALA A 158 12.88 8.58 -12.41
N GLN A 159 13.44 8.91 -13.57
CA GLN A 159 13.71 10.31 -13.94
C GLN A 159 12.44 11.16 -13.93
N ARG A 160 11.33 10.64 -14.46
CA ARG A 160 10.04 11.33 -14.44
C ARG A 160 9.52 11.52 -13.01
N GLN A 161 9.70 10.54 -12.13
CA GLN A 161 9.33 10.65 -10.72
C GLN A 161 10.17 11.73 -10.01
N ASP A 162 11.48 11.78 -10.28
CA ASP A 162 12.37 12.79 -9.73
C ASP A 162 12.01 14.19 -10.21
N GLU A 163 11.69 14.37 -11.50
CA GLU A 163 11.22 15.64 -12.05
C GLU A 163 9.90 16.10 -11.41
N LEU A 164 8.96 15.18 -11.23
CA LEU A 164 7.68 15.47 -10.57
C LEU A 164 7.90 15.83 -9.09
N ALA A 165 8.75 15.09 -8.38
CA ALA A 165 9.08 15.37 -6.98
C ALA A 165 9.80 16.71 -6.83
N ALA A 166 10.71 17.05 -7.74
CA ALA A 166 11.37 18.35 -7.76
C ALA A 166 10.40 19.51 -8.04
N ALA A 167 9.44 19.32 -8.95
CA ALA A 167 8.41 20.31 -9.24
C ALA A 167 7.46 20.50 -8.04
N GLU A 168 7.09 19.42 -7.34
CA GLU A 168 6.29 19.51 -6.12
C GLU A 168 7.04 20.21 -4.99
N ALA A 169 8.31 19.86 -4.78
CA ALA A 169 9.17 20.52 -3.79
C ALA A 169 9.31 22.03 -4.07
N ALA A 170 9.50 22.43 -5.33
CA ALA A 170 9.55 23.83 -5.73
C ALA A 170 8.22 24.56 -5.44
N ARG A 171 7.07 23.93 -5.72
CA ARG A 171 5.75 24.49 -5.41
C ARG A 171 5.54 24.65 -3.91
N LEU A 172 5.96 23.67 -3.10
CA LEU A 172 5.85 23.75 -1.63
C LEU A 172 6.72 24.88 -1.07
N ALA A 173 7.96 25.03 -1.58
CA ALA A 173 8.84 26.12 -1.19
C ALA A 173 8.25 27.51 -1.54
N GLU A 174 7.57 27.65 -2.68
CA GLU A 174 6.88 28.89 -3.04
C GLU A 174 5.71 29.20 -2.08
N ILE A 175 4.93 28.18 -1.69
CA ILE A 175 3.84 28.33 -0.72
C ILE A 175 4.38 28.74 0.65
N GLU A 176 5.46 28.11 1.11
CA GLU A 176 6.10 28.44 2.37
C GLU A 176 6.64 29.86 2.36
N ALA A 177 7.38 30.24 1.31
CA ALA A 177 7.88 31.61 1.14
C ALA A 177 6.74 32.64 1.10
N ALA A 178 5.61 32.33 0.46
CA ALA A 178 4.43 33.19 0.45
C ALA A 178 3.80 33.33 1.84
N ARG A 179 3.71 32.24 2.62
CA ARG A 179 3.23 32.27 4.02
C ARG A 179 4.15 33.08 4.92
N GLU A 180 5.46 32.92 4.79
CA GLU A 180 6.45 33.71 5.53
C GLU A 180 6.35 35.19 5.18
N ALA A 181 6.24 35.52 3.89
CA ALA A 181 6.05 36.89 3.43
C ALA A 181 4.76 37.52 3.97
N GLU A 182 3.64 36.78 3.97
CA GLU A 182 2.38 37.21 4.56
C GLU A 182 2.50 37.40 6.08
N ALA A 183 3.20 36.50 6.78
CA ALA A 183 3.46 36.64 8.22
C ALA A 183 4.32 37.88 8.54
N ILE A 184 5.37 38.14 7.75
CA ILE A 184 6.20 39.34 7.88
C ILE A 184 5.36 40.59 7.61
N GLN A 185 4.54 40.58 6.56
CA GLN A 185 3.67 41.71 6.21
C GLN A 185 2.65 41.98 7.32
N SER A 186 2.03 40.93 7.87
CA SER A 186 1.09 41.03 9.00
C SER A 186 1.76 41.63 10.24
N LYS A 187 2.94 41.13 10.61
CA LYS A 187 3.74 41.68 11.73
C LYS A 187 4.12 43.15 11.51
N GLN A 188 4.54 43.51 10.30
CA GLN A 188 4.87 44.90 9.94
C GLN A 188 3.64 45.80 10.00
N ALA A 189 2.49 45.33 9.51
CA ALA A 189 1.23 46.07 9.55
C ALA A 189 0.75 46.29 10.99
N ALA A 190 0.83 45.26 11.85
CA ALA A 190 0.50 45.38 13.27
C ALA A 190 1.43 46.37 13.98
N LYS A 191 2.75 46.29 13.73
CA LYS A 191 3.73 47.25 14.28
C LYS A 191 3.45 48.68 13.83
N ALA A 192 3.08 48.88 12.56
CA ALA A 192 2.72 50.19 12.03
C ALA A 192 1.42 50.73 12.65
N ALA A 193 0.40 49.88 12.83
CA ALA A 193 -0.85 50.22 13.49
C ALA A 193 -0.63 50.62 14.96
N MET A 194 0.15 49.84 15.71
CA MET A 194 0.52 50.16 17.10
C MET A 194 1.30 51.48 17.20
N LYS A 195 2.22 51.73 16.27
CA LYS A 195 2.95 53.00 16.20
C LYS A 195 2.01 54.18 15.94
N GLU A 196 1.09 54.04 14.98
CA GLU A 196 0.11 55.10 14.70
C GLU A 196 -0.85 55.33 15.88
N LEU A 197 -1.29 54.27 16.57
CA LEU A 197 -2.09 54.41 17.77
C LEU A 197 -1.33 55.22 18.83
N LYS A 198 -0.08 54.85 19.11
CA LYS A 198 0.76 55.55 20.10
C LYS A 198 0.92 57.03 19.77
N GLU A 199 1.21 57.37 18.52
CA GLU A 199 1.31 58.77 18.07
C GLU A 199 0.00 59.54 18.27
N ARG A 200 -1.16 58.90 18.07
CA ARG A 200 -2.48 59.53 18.31
C ARG A 200 -2.74 59.72 19.80
N LEU A 201 -2.49 58.70 20.62
CA LEU A 201 -2.65 58.75 22.07
C LEU A 201 -1.77 59.84 22.68
N GLU A 202 -0.50 59.93 22.27
CA GLU A 202 0.43 60.99 22.71
C GLU A 202 -0.05 62.38 22.29
N ARG A 203 -0.60 62.52 21.07
CA ARG A 203 -1.14 63.81 20.58
C ARG A 203 -2.34 64.29 21.40
N GLU A 204 -3.23 63.39 21.78
CA GLU A 204 -4.42 63.72 22.59
C GLU A 204 -4.13 63.73 24.10
N GLY A 205 -2.92 63.36 24.52
CA GLY A 205 -2.52 63.32 25.93
C GLY A 205 -3.14 62.16 26.73
N ALA A 206 -3.45 61.05 26.07
CA ALA A 206 -4.02 59.87 26.69
C ALA A 206 -3.06 59.21 27.69
N ARG A 207 -3.60 58.64 28.76
CA ARG A 207 -2.88 57.84 29.75
C ARG A 207 -2.83 56.39 29.30
N SER A 208 -1.75 55.70 29.67
CA SER A 208 -1.55 54.27 29.42
C SER A 208 -1.45 53.49 30.73
N SER A 209 -1.93 52.25 30.73
CA SER A 209 -1.90 51.38 31.90
C SER A 209 -1.86 49.89 31.52
N ASP A 210 -1.88 49.00 32.53
CA ASP A 210 -1.92 47.55 32.39
C ASP A 210 -3.20 47.07 31.71
N VAL A 211 -4.34 47.70 32.01
CA VAL A 211 -5.60 47.49 31.30
C VAL A 211 -5.99 48.77 30.55
N GLN A 212 -6.06 48.67 29.22
CA GLN A 212 -6.35 49.80 28.33
C GLN A 212 -7.12 49.32 27.10
N VAL A 213 -8.10 50.11 26.67
CA VAL A 213 -8.83 49.89 25.42
C VAL A 213 -8.82 51.17 24.62
N SER A 214 -8.25 51.11 23.41
CA SER A 214 -8.16 52.24 22.51
C SER A 214 -8.85 51.97 21.19
N LEU A 215 -9.68 52.90 20.75
CA LEU A 215 -10.40 52.87 19.49
C LEU A 215 -9.84 53.94 18.56
N MET A 216 -9.51 53.62 17.31
CA MET A 216 -9.07 54.61 16.33
C MET A 216 -9.70 54.41 14.96
N TRP A 217 -9.97 55.51 14.26
CA TRP A 217 -10.57 55.48 12.92
C TRP A 217 -10.09 56.63 12.03
N ASN A 218 -10.50 56.64 10.77
CA ASN A 218 -9.91 57.49 9.71
C ASN A 218 -10.93 58.36 8.96
N ASN A 219 -11.90 58.94 9.67
CA ASN A 219 -12.83 59.92 9.12
C ASN A 219 -13.30 60.91 10.19
N PHE A 220 -14.29 61.73 9.85
CA PHE A 220 -14.91 62.71 10.75
C PHE A 220 -16.17 62.20 11.44
N ASN A 221 -16.53 60.93 11.29
CA ASN A 221 -17.70 60.38 11.98
C ASN A 221 -17.42 60.23 13.47
N ASP A 222 -18.50 60.17 14.23
CA ASP A 222 -18.52 60.02 15.68
C ASP A 222 -18.72 58.54 16.00
N LEU A 223 -17.67 57.90 16.51
CA LEU A 223 -17.73 56.52 16.98
C LEU A 223 -17.49 56.55 18.49
N ASP A 224 -18.43 55.97 19.24
CA ASP A 224 -18.37 55.91 20.69
C ASP A 224 -17.89 54.53 21.13
N LEU A 225 -16.92 54.52 22.05
CA LEU A 225 -16.46 53.35 22.78
C LEU A 225 -17.36 53.11 24.00
N HIS A 226 -17.88 51.89 24.09
CA HIS A 226 -18.69 51.43 25.21
C HIS A 226 -18.03 50.20 25.82
N ILE A 227 -17.68 50.25 27.11
CA ILE A 227 -17.11 49.09 27.80
C ILE A 227 -18.01 48.71 28.96
N VAL A 228 -18.39 47.45 29.03
CA VAL A 228 -19.14 46.89 30.16
C VAL A 228 -18.13 46.21 31.10
N CYS A 229 -18.03 46.71 32.32
CA CYS A 229 -17.19 46.10 33.37
C CYS A 229 -17.83 44.79 33.87
N PRO A 230 -17.08 43.92 34.57
CA PRO A 230 -17.60 42.69 35.18
C PRO A 230 -18.78 42.93 36.14
N SER A 231 -18.86 44.12 36.76
CA SER A 231 -19.97 44.54 37.61
C SER A 231 -21.28 44.81 36.84
N GLY A 232 -21.25 44.83 35.51
CA GLY A 232 -22.35 45.23 34.63
C GLY A 232 -22.43 46.74 34.36
N GLU A 233 -21.59 47.56 35.00
CA GLU A 233 -21.54 49.00 34.74
C GLU A 233 -20.93 49.30 33.37
N ARG A 234 -21.46 50.30 32.66
CA ARG A 234 -21.00 50.71 31.34
C ARG A 234 -20.24 52.04 31.39
N ILE A 235 -19.02 52.04 30.88
CA ILE A 235 -18.21 53.23 30.58
C ILE A 235 -18.54 53.67 29.15
N HIS A 236 -18.83 54.96 28.97
CA HIS A 236 -19.06 55.58 27.65
C HIS A 236 -18.99 57.11 27.76
N GLY A 237 -19.12 57.85 26.66
CA GLY A 237 -19.05 59.33 26.65
C GLY A 237 -19.97 60.05 27.65
N GLY A 238 -21.09 59.44 28.05
CA GLY A 238 -22.01 59.97 29.08
C GLY A 238 -21.72 59.51 30.51
N ASN A 239 -20.94 58.44 30.69
CA ASN A 239 -20.45 57.94 31.99
C ASN A 239 -18.95 57.67 31.88
N LYS A 240 -18.15 58.74 32.01
CA LYS A 240 -16.70 58.69 31.73
C LYS A 240 -15.89 58.03 32.84
N ILE A 241 -16.37 58.06 34.08
CA ILE A 241 -15.70 57.44 35.23
C ILE A 241 -16.64 56.39 35.80
N SER A 242 -16.26 55.13 35.71
CA SER A 242 -17.02 54.01 36.27
C SER A 242 -16.60 53.73 37.71
N LYS A 243 -17.51 53.16 38.52
CA LYS A 243 -17.17 52.65 39.86
C LYS A 243 -16.17 51.50 39.80
N CYS A 244 -16.05 50.86 38.63
CA CYS A 244 -15.05 49.83 38.36
C CYS A 244 -13.64 50.42 38.17
N GLY A 245 -13.44 51.74 38.34
CA GLY A 245 -12.14 52.41 38.30
C GLY A 245 -11.65 52.79 36.90
N GLY A 246 -12.43 52.47 35.85
CA GLY A 246 -12.10 52.82 34.47
C GLY A 246 -12.49 54.27 34.14
N GLU A 247 -11.61 54.95 33.41
CA GLU A 247 -11.77 56.33 32.98
C GLU A 247 -11.65 56.44 31.45
N LEU A 248 -12.67 57.02 30.80
CA LEU A 248 -12.62 57.48 29.41
C LEU A 248 -11.93 58.86 29.38
N ASP A 249 -10.63 58.86 29.13
CA ASP A 249 -9.78 60.05 29.19
C ASP A 249 -9.73 60.82 27.86
N VAL A 250 -9.81 60.10 26.74
CA VAL A 250 -9.89 60.71 25.41
C VAL A 250 -11.18 60.29 24.71
N ASP A 251 -11.94 61.31 24.32
CA ASP A 251 -13.22 61.25 23.62
C ASP A 251 -13.10 62.16 22.39
N ALA A 252 -13.38 61.63 21.20
CA ALA A 252 -13.04 62.28 19.95
C ALA A 252 -14.22 62.33 18.99
N ASN A 253 -14.29 63.45 18.25
CA ASN A 253 -15.25 63.69 17.18
C ASN A 253 -16.73 63.91 17.56
N VAL A 254 -17.06 64.14 18.85
CA VAL A 254 -18.35 64.73 19.29
C VAL A 254 -18.74 65.92 18.41
N ARG A 255 -17.74 66.75 18.10
CA ARG A 255 -17.74 67.67 16.96
C ARG A 255 -16.70 67.18 15.95
N PRO A 256 -16.93 67.32 14.64
CA PRO A 256 -16.07 66.70 13.63
C PRO A 256 -14.73 67.46 13.47
N GLU A 257 -13.83 67.30 14.44
CA GLU A 257 -12.61 68.09 14.61
C GLU A 257 -11.39 67.42 13.95
N SER A 258 -11.29 66.09 14.05
CA SER A 258 -10.14 65.33 13.55
C SER A 258 -10.51 64.32 12.47
N LYS A 259 -9.58 64.08 11.53
CA LYS A 259 -9.66 62.99 10.53
C LYS A 259 -8.98 61.70 11.01
N LYS A 260 -8.19 61.80 12.07
CA LYS A 260 -7.49 60.70 12.74
C LYS A 260 -7.88 60.68 14.21
N PRO A 261 -9.17 60.52 14.53
CA PRO A 261 -9.65 60.43 15.91
C PRO A 261 -9.14 59.17 16.61
N VAL A 262 -9.14 59.25 17.94
CA VAL A 262 -8.83 58.16 18.86
C VAL A 262 -9.70 58.34 20.11
N GLU A 263 -10.26 57.26 20.64
CA GLU A 263 -10.83 57.21 21.99
C GLU A 263 -10.04 56.24 22.84
N ASN A 264 -9.96 56.50 24.13
CA ASN A 264 -9.18 55.71 25.05
C ASN A 264 -9.90 55.57 26.39
N VAL A 265 -9.97 54.34 26.88
CA VAL A 265 -10.35 54.03 28.25
C VAL A 265 -9.19 53.31 28.91
N TYR A 266 -8.81 53.76 30.10
CA TYR A 266 -7.76 53.13 30.89
C TYR A 266 -8.24 52.92 32.32
N TRP A 267 -7.64 51.94 32.99
CA TRP A 267 -7.76 51.76 34.43
C TRP A 267 -6.41 52.08 35.05
N PRO A 268 -6.31 52.87 36.12
CA PRO A 268 -5.04 53.04 36.83
C PRO A 268 -4.40 51.68 37.18
N GLU A 269 -3.07 51.63 37.16
CA GLU A 269 -2.31 50.37 37.27
C GLU A 269 -2.76 49.54 38.48
N GLY A 270 -3.11 48.27 38.25
CA GLY A 270 -3.52 47.35 39.31
C GLY A 270 -4.88 47.64 39.94
N THR A 271 -5.68 48.56 39.39
CA THR A 271 -7.02 48.89 39.91
C THR A 271 -8.15 48.20 39.16
N ALA A 272 -7.91 47.73 37.93
CA ALA A 272 -8.91 47.06 37.10
C ALA A 272 -9.44 45.79 37.80
N PRO A 273 -10.77 45.68 38.06
CA PRO A 273 -11.37 44.47 38.61
C PRO A 273 -11.11 43.22 37.75
N ALA A 274 -11.02 42.07 38.40
CA ALA A 274 -10.93 40.79 37.70
C ALA A 274 -12.27 40.41 37.06
N GLY A 275 -12.21 39.68 35.95
CA GLY A 275 -13.38 39.13 35.27
C GLY A 275 -13.50 39.57 33.82
N GLN A 276 -14.69 39.32 33.26
CA GLN A 276 -14.95 39.53 31.84
C GLN A 276 -15.41 40.96 31.53
N TYR A 277 -14.75 41.59 30.57
CA TYR A 277 -15.09 42.89 30.01
C TYR A 277 -15.61 42.71 28.59
N GLN A 278 -16.64 43.48 28.23
CA GLN A 278 -17.21 43.47 26.88
C GLN A 278 -17.05 44.84 26.26
N VAL A 279 -16.42 44.87 25.09
CA VAL A 279 -16.13 46.10 24.35
C VAL A 279 -17.04 46.22 23.15
N TYR A 280 -17.77 47.31 23.14
CA TYR A 280 -18.73 47.65 22.12
C TYR A 280 -18.33 48.94 21.42
N VAL A 281 -18.61 49.04 20.14
CA VAL A 281 -18.44 50.26 19.36
C VAL A 281 -19.78 50.66 18.76
N HIS A 282 -20.12 51.93 18.87
CA HIS A 282 -21.38 52.48 18.40
C HIS A 282 -21.14 53.63 17.43
N HIS A 283 -21.79 53.60 16.26
CA HIS A 283 -21.75 54.71 15.32
C HIS A 283 -22.76 55.80 15.70
N TYR A 284 -22.45 56.58 16.74
CA TYR A 284 -23.34 57.56 17.33
C TYR A 284 -23.85 58.61 16.34
N LYS A 285 -22.93 59.21 15.56
CA LYS A 285 -23.31 60.30 14.65
C LYS A 285 -22.51 60.32 13.35
N LYS A 286 -23.25 60.43 12.25
CA LYS A 286 -22.68 60.71 10.92
C LYS A 286 -22.60 62.22 10.69
N HIS A 287 -21.39 62.75 10.62
CA HIS A 287 -21.18 64.17 10.38
C HIS A 287 -21.21 64.51 8.89
N LYS A 288 -21.86 65.63 8.52
CA LYS A 288 -21.98 66.10 7.13
C LYS A 288 -20.71 66.85 6.66
N LYS A 289 -19.55 66.18 6.68
CA LYS A 289 -18.28 66.73 6.15
C LYS A 289 -17.78 65.93 4.94
N ARG A 290 -17.02 66.59 4.07
CA ARG A 290 -16.31 65.90 2.98
C ARG A 290 -15.35 64.88 3.59
N ARG A 291 -15.39 63.63 3.10
CA ARG A 291 -14.63 62.47 3.60
C ARG A 291 -15.19 61.78 4.86
N SER A 292 -16.42 62.09 5.28
CA SER A 292 -17.21 61.26 6.21
C SER A 292 -17.78 60.03 5.50
N LYS A 293 -16.89 59.13 5.03
CA LYS A 293 -17.28 57.89 4.36
C LYS A 293 -17.97 56.96 5.35
N ASP A 294 -18.96 56.23 4.84
CA ASP A 294 -19.80 55.28 5.55
C ASP A 294 -19.90 54.03 4.65
N PRO A 295 -19.59 52.81 5.13
CA PRO A 295 -19.24 52.45 6.51
C PRO A 295 -17.90 53.01 7.00
N THR A 296 -17.83 53.32 8.29
CA THR A 296 -16.62 53.77 8.98
C THR A 296 -15.78 52.56 9.39
N LYS A 297 -14.59 52.42 8.81
CA LYS A 297 -13.60 51.41 9.25
C LYS A 297 -12.89 51.91 10.51
N PHE A 298 -12.78 51.06 11.51
CA PHE A 298 -12.10 51.34 12.77
C PHE A 298 -11.20 50.18 13.19
N GLN A 299 -10.27 50.48 14.08
CA GLN A 299 -9.38 49.51 14.72
C GLN A 299 -9.49 49.68 16.22
N LEU A 300 -9.68 48.56 16.93
CA LEU A 300 -9.76 48.49 18.38
C LEU A 300 -8.54 47.71 18.88
N ILE A 301 -7.81 48.29 19.82
CA ILE A 301 -6.68 47.65 20.47
C ILE A 301 -7.01 47.52 21.96
N VAL A 302 -6.94 46.30 22.46
CA VAL A 302 -7.21 45.94 23.86
C VAL A 302 -5.91 45.44 24.47
N ASN A 303 -5.47 46.08 25.55
CA ASN A 303 -4.38 45.60 26.40
C ASN A 303 -5.00 45.01 27.68
N SER A 304 -4.84 43.71 27.89
CA SER A 304 -5.23 43.02 29.12
C SER A 304 -3.98 42.54 29.86
N VAL A 305 -3.41 43.38 30.72
CA VAL A 305 -2.24 43.06 31.56
C VAL A 305 -1.05 42.55 30.73
N GLY A 306 -0.75 43.21 29.61
CA GLY A 306 0.35 42.86 28.72
C GLY A 306 -0.07 42.06 27.48
N ASP A 307 -1.24 41.44 27.50
CA ASP A 307 -1.80 40.78 26.32
C ASP A 307 -2.52 41.79 25.42
N VAL A 308 -1.85 42.17 24.34
CA VAL A 308 -2.36 43.15 23.36
C VAL A 308 -3.07 42.43 22.22
N MET A 309 -4.36 42.71 22.06
CA MET A 309 -5.22 42.17 21.00
C MET A 309 -5.68 43.29 20.06
N GLU A 310 -5.64 43.06 18.76
CA GLU A 310 -6.06 44.01 17.71
C GLU A 310 -7.29 43.47 16.96
N TYR A 311 -8.34 44.29 16.85
CA TYR A 311 -9.57 43.98 16.12
C TYR A 311 -9.83 45.03 15.04
N LYS A 312 -10.20 44.58 13.83
CA LYS A 312 -10.52 45.45 12.69
C LYS A 312 -11.95 45.20 12.25
N ALA A 313 -12.77 46.24 12.22
CA ALA A 313 -14.16 46.15 11.82
C ALA A 313 -14.63 47.43 11.11
N ALA A 314 -15.85 47.41 10.61
CA ALA A 314 -16.49 48.56 9.98
C ALA A 314 -17.95 48.65 10.44
N LEU A 315 -18.40 49.87 10.71
CA LEU A 315 -19.76 50.15 11.18
C LEU A 315 -20.43 51.19 10.29
N THR A 316 -21.70 50.96 9.98
CA THR A 316 -22.54 51.90 9.25
C THR A 316 -23.37 52.72 10.23
N HIS A 317 -23.69 53.97 9.89
CA HIS A 317 -24.61 54.75 10.72
C HIS A 317 -26.02 54.13 10.72
N GLY A 318 -26.55 53.87 11.91
CA GLY A 318 -27.85 53.20 12.11
C GLY A 318 -27.74 51.71 12.42
N ASP A 319 -26.55 51.11 12.30
CA ASP A 319 -26.30 49.76 12.79
C ASP A 319 -26.46 49.71 14.33
N PRO A 320 -26.93 48.58 14.89
CA PRO A 320 -26.94 48.40 16.34
C PRO A 320 -25.52 48.46 16.91
N ILE A 321 -25.42 48.77 18.20
CA ILE A 321 -24.15 48.75 18.93
C ILE A 321 -23.48 47.37 18.74
N MET A 322 -22.29 47.37 18.15
CA MET A 322 -21.58 46.12 17.80
C MET A 322 -20.66 45.71 18.94
N LEU A 323 -20.78 44.46 19.39
CA LEU A 323 -19.78 43.82 20.23
C LEU A 323 -18.56 43.50 19.37
N VAL A 324 -17.41 44.07 19.70
CA VAL A 324 -16.18 43.89 18.92
C VAL A 324 -15.23 42.91 19.61
N ALA A 325 -15.11 43.02 20.93
CA ALA A 325 -14.20 42.17 21.70
C ALA A 325 -14.80 41.83 23.06
N THR A 326 -14.44 40.67 23.56
CA THR A 326 -14.62 40.27 24.95
C THR A 326 -13.26 39.82 25.45
N PHE A 327 -12.82 40.38 26.57
CA PHE A 327 -11.52 40.03 27.15
C PHE A 327 -11.67 39.78 28.65
N GLU A 328 -10.80 38.93 29.17
CA GLU A 328 -10.76 38.60 30.58
C GLU A 328 -9.55 39.26 31.22
N VAL A 329 -9.77 39.82 32.40
CA VAL A 329 -8.72 40.43 33.20
C VAL A 329 -8.46 39.50 34.39
N PRO A 330 -7.22 38.99 34.55
CA PRO A 330 -6.88 38.09 35.63
C PRO A 330 -6.92 38.80 36.99
N SER A 331 -7.08 38.00 38.04
CA SER A 331 -7.06 38.45 39.44
C SER A 331 -5.71 39.03 39.83
N MET A 332 -5.69 39.91 40.83
CA MET A 332 -4.44 40.51 41.31
C MET A 332 -3.40 39.47 41.78
N ALA A 333 -3.86 38.32 42.30
CA ALA A 333 -2.98 37.21 42.67
C ALA A 333 -2.32 36.58 41.45
N GLU A 334 -3.09 36.33 40.39
CA GLU A 334 -2.58 35.79 39.12
C GLU A 334 -1.64 36.77 38.43
N ARG A 335 -1.96 38.09 38.43
CA ARG A 335 -1.06 39.12 37.91
C ARG A 335 0.28 39.15 38.63
N ARG A 336 0.27 39.06 39.96
CA ARG A 336 1.49 39.01 40.77
C ARG A 336 2.32 37.77 40.47
N ARG A 337 1.67 36.61 40.31
CA ARG A 337 2.34 35.36 39.94
C ARG A 337 2.97 35.46 38.55
N ALA A 338 2.22 35.91 37.55
CA ALA A 338 2.69 36.07 36.18
C ALA A 338 3.85 37.08 36.09
N LYS A 339 3.76 38.20 36.83
CA LYS A 339 4.85 39.17 36.92
C LYS A 339 6.13 38.55 37.50
N LYS A 340 6.01 37.81 38.61
CA LYS A 340 7.16 37.14 39.23
C LYS A 340 7.77 36.10 38.29
N GLU A 341 6.94 35.30 37.62
CA GLU A 341 7.41 34.29 36.66
C GLU A 341 8.15 34.94 35.48
N LEU A 342 7.66 36.09 34.99
CA LEU A 342 8.32 36.84 33.94
C LEU A 342 9.67 37.42 34.41
N GLU A 343 9.73 37.95 35.63
CA GLU A 343 10.96 38.45 36.25
C GLU A 343 11.99 37.32 36.45
N ASP A 344 11.56 36.16 36.96
CA ASP A 344 12.41 34.98 37.15
C ASP A 344 12.96 34.46 35.81
N ARG A 345 12.12 34.43 34.76
CA ARG A 345 12.52 34.03 33.40
C ARG A 345 13.49 35.03 32.77
N LEU A 346 13.27 36.33 32.95
CA LEU A 346 14.19 37.38 32.48
C LEU A 346 15.55 37.24 33.18
N ALA A 347 15.54 37.02 34.49
CA ALA A 347 16.76 36.84 35.27
C ALA A 347 17.52 35.57 34.86
N ALA A 348 16.84 34.48 34.51
CA ALA A 348 17.45 33.26 33.97
C ALA A 348 18.11 33.50 32.61
N LEU A 349 17.42 34.20 31.71
CA LEU A 349 17.98 34.61 30.41
C LEU A 349 19.23 35.48 30.57
N GLU A 350 19.23 36.44 31.50
CA GLU A 350 20.40 37.27 31.81
C GLU A 350 21.58 36.46 32.35
N ARG A 351 21.31 35.37 33.09
CA ARG A 351 22.33 34.42 33.56
C ARG A 351 22.80 33.43 32.49
N GLY A 352 22.18 33.42 31.31
CA GLY A 352 22.47 32.46 30.25
C GLY A 352 21.93 31.04 30.52
N GLU A 353 20.95 30.91 31.41
CA GLU A 353 20.23 29.67 31.67
C GLU A 353 19.12 29.51 30.62
N ASP A 354 19.02 28.34 29.98
CA ASP A 354 17.98 28.08 28.97
C ASP A 354 16.59 28.10 29.62
N PRO A 355 15.71 29.06 29.26
CA PRO A 355 14.41 29.23 29.92
C PRO A 355 13.43 28.09 29.64
N GLU A 356 13.67 27.27 28.61
CA GLU A 356 12.85 26.10 28.31
C GLU A 356 13.10 24.94 29.29
N ALA A 357 14.27 24.87 29.93
CA ALA A 357 14.57 23.85 30.94
C ALA A 357 13.83 24.07 32.27
N MET A 358 13.30 25.27 32.53
CA MET A 358 12.50 25.57 33.73
C MET A 358 10.99 25.36 33.54
N ALA A 359 10.48 25.33 32.30
CA ALA A 359 9.06 25.15 32.02
C ALA A 359 8.59 23.70 32.21
N ASP A 360 9.52 22.73 32.20
CA ASP A 360 9.26 21.29 32.38
C ASP A 360 9.29 20.83 33.85
N LEU A 361 9.48 21.73 34.82
CA LEU A 361 9.28 21.41 36.24
C LEU A 361 7.82 21.64 36.62
N ALA A 362 6.97 20.67 36.26
CA ALA A 362 5.66 20.50 36.88
C ALA A 362 5.80 20.38 38.42
N PRO A 363 4.81 20.82 39.20
CA PRO A 363 4.93 20.90 40.65
C PRO A 363 4.68 19.53 41.26
N GLU A 364 5.66 18.64 41.22
CA GLU A 364 5.72 17.52 42.15
C GLU A 364 6.91 17.72 43.10
N GLU A 365 6.64 17.50 44.38
CA GLU A 365 7.60 17.48 45.49
C GLU A 365 8.04 18.83 46.08
N ALA A 366 7.07 19.72 46.36
CA ALA A 366 7.16 20.58 47.54
C ALA A 366 6.61 19.84 48.78
N SER A 367 7.16 18.67 49.07
CA SER A 367 6.84 17.88 50.26
C SER A 367 8.06 17.09 50.74
N MET A 368 9.20 17.77 50.98
CA MET A 368 10.24 17.26 51.88
C MET A 368 11.24 18.37 52.18
N THR A 369 10.95 19.18 53.21
CA THR A 369 11.94 19.84 54.10
C THR A 369 11.19 20.62 55.19
N THR A 370 10.43 19.91 56.02
CA THR A 370 9.85 20.43 57.27
C THR A 370 10.44 19.73 58.50
N THR A 371 11.74 19.42 58.46
CA THR A 371 12.45 18.84 59.62
C THR A 371 13.68 19.62 60.05
N GLU A 372 14.03 20.72 59.39
CA GLU A 372 15.17 21.56 59.79
C GLU A 372 14.77 22.98 60.26
N THR A 373 13.49 23.35 60.18
CA THR A 373 13.00 24.67 60.62
C THR A 373 12.43 24.69 62.03
N GLU A 374 12.00 23.55 62.60
CA GLU A 374 11.53 23.50 64.00
C GLU A 374 12.70 23.64 64.99
N GLY A 375 13.87 23.06 64.69
CA GLY A 375 15.05 23.19 65.56
C GLY A 375 15.64 24.61 65.61
N LEU A 376 15.48 25.40 64.56
CA LEU A 376 15.96 26.79 64.49
C LEU A 376 15.06 27.77 65.24
N ILE A 377 13.76 27.48 65.37
CA ILE A 377 12.80 28.32 66.10
C ILE A 377 12.97 28.11 67.61
N ASP A 378 13.20 26.86 68.04
CA ASP A 378 13.50 26.55 69.44
C ASP A 378 14.84 27.17 69.89
N GLU A 379 15.87 27.12 69.04
CA GLU A 379 17.18 27.73 69.34
C GLU A 379 17.12 29.27 69.41
N LEU A 380 16.22 29.90 68.64
CA LEU A 380 15.96 31.34 68.69
C LEU A 380 15.17 31.77 69.93
N ASN A 381 14.16 30.99 70.33
CA ASN A 381 13.38 31.25 71.54
C ASN A 381 14.24 31.09 72.81
N GLU A 382 15.10 30.07 72.87
CA GLU A 382 16.01 29.85 73.99
C GLU A 382 17.11 30.93 74.08
N ARG A 383 17.43 31.60 72.96
CA ARG A 383 18.30 32.77 72.90
C ARG A 383 17.60 34.05 73.39
N LEU A 384 16.32 34.21 73.06
CA LEU A 384 15.52 35.37 73.46
C LEU A 384 15.27 35.40 74.98
N GLU A 385 15.00 34.24 75.59
CA GLU A 385 14.82 34.12 77.05
C GLU A 385 16.11 34.42 77.84
N ARG A 386 17.28 34.15 77.24
CA ARG A 386 18.60 34.39 77.84
C ARG A 386 19.00 35.87 77.80
N GLU A 387 18.42 36.66 76.89
CA GLU A 387 18.74 38.08 76.68
C GLU A 387 17.75 39.05 77.35
N GLY A 388 16.75 38.53 78.10
CA GLY A 388 15.94 39.34 79.00
C GLY A 388 15.13 40.45 78.33
N ALA A 389 14.68 40.24 77.09
CA ALA A 389 13.79 41.15 76.40
C ALA A 389 12.32 40.78 76.67
N ASP A 390 11.60 41.69 77.32
CA ASP A 390 10.19 41.60 77.67
C ASP A 390 9.30 41.54 76.41
N SER A 391 8.52 40.46 76.27
CA SER A 391 7.59 40.25 75.17
C SER A 391 6.25 40.91 75.47
N THR A 392 5.91 42.00 74.79
CA THR A 392 4.63 42.72 74.92
C THR A 392 3.50 42.08 74.12
N PHE A 393 3.32 40.76 74.25
CA PHE A 393 2.15 40.05 73.71
C PHE A 393 1.49 39.23 74.83
N ASP A 394 0.78 39.94 75.70
CA ASP A 394 -0.14 39.32 76.64
C ASP A 394 -1.36 38.79 75.87
N GLY A 395 -1.35 37.49 75.61
CA GLY A 395 -2.56 36.72 75.38
C GLY A 395 -3.23 36.42 76.73
N ALA A 396 -4.27 37.18 77.07
CA ALA A 396 -5.21 36.83 78.12
C ALA A 396 -6.59 37.46 77.84
N ASP A 397 -7.50 36.66 77.29
CA ASP A 397 -8.86 36.37 77.78
C ASP A 397 -9.83 36.05 76.62
N GLY A 398 -10.01 34.75 76.40
CA GLY A 398 -10.99 34.18 75.49
C GLY A 398 -12.35 33.97 76.16
N SER A 399 -12.91 35.02 76.75
CA SER A 399 -14.28 34.98 77.31
C SER A 399 -14.91 36.38 77.44
N ASP A 400 -15.10 37.09 76.33
CA ASP A 400 -16.14 38.12 76.17
C ASP A 400 -16.19 38.57 74.70
N LEU A 401 -16.85 37.77 73.86
CA LEU A 401 -17.33 38.22 72.55
C LEU A 401 -18.85 38.36 72.65
N PRO A 402 -19.44 39.54 72.37
CA PRO A 402 -20.88 39.67 72.31
C PRO A 402 -21.43 38.76 71.20
N SER A 403 -22.44 37.95 71.53
CA SER A 403 -23.16 37.16 70.53
C SER A 403 -23.77 38.10 69.47
N ALA A 404 -23.68 37.68 68.20
CA ALA A 404 -24.29 38.38 67.08
C ALA A 404 -25.79 38.57 67.32
N PRO A 405 -26.38 39.73 66.94
CA PRO A 405 -27.81 39.94 67.06
C PRO A 405 -28.58 39.01 66.11
N ASP A 406 -29.68 38.48 66.61
CA ASP A 406 -30.61 37.60 65.91
C ASP A 406 -31.30 38.37 64.76
N LEU A 407 -31.21 37.85 63.54
CA LEU A 407 -31.66 38.54 62.32
C LEU A 407 -33.15 38.29 61.98
N ASP A 408 -33.90 37.58 62.83
CA ASP A 408 -35.31 37.28 62.61
C ASP A 408 -36.30 38.37 63.10
N GLU A 409 -35.84 39.46 63.72
CA GLU A 409 -36.73 40.55 64.18
C GLU A 409 -36.88 41.75 63.22
N LEU A 410 -36.33 41.71 61.99
CA LEU A 410 -36.46 42.82 61.02
C LEU A 410 -37.40 42.54 59.83
N SER A 411 -38.26 41.53 59.92
CA SER A 411 -39.28 41.23 58.90
C SER A 411 -40.72 41.58 59.29
N GLY A 412 -40.92 42.49 60.25
CA GLY A 412 -42.25 42.88 60.72
C GLY A 412 -42.43 44.36 61.01
N ASN A 413 -42.54 45.19 59.95
CA ASN A 413 -43.56 46.24 59.81
C ASN A 413 -43.44 47.00 58.48
#